data_AF-A0A2B4SWJ7-F1
#
_entry.id   AF-A0A2B4SWJ7-F1
#
_cell.length_a   1.000
_cell.length_b   1.000
_cell.length_c   1.000
_cell.angle_alpha   90.00
_cell.angle_beta   90.00
_cell.angle_gamma   90.00
#
_symmetry.space_group_name_H-M   'P 1'
#
loop_
_entity.id
_entity.type
_entity.pdbx_description
1 polymer ?
#
loop_
_entity_poly.entity_id
_entity_poly.type
_entity_poly.pdbx_seq_one_letter_code
_entity_poly.pdbx_strand_id
1 'polypeptide(L)'
;MASVTPTASSTKETTNYARLCRLLVDIGTQALRDTLDAIHAPANLPTVLAANQPTLQSLRAKGIINPIQWGKLFPAIPTSVSSSNFDTTLLMVLLRNLCGLTAPLTGWNAFPAATDLSREADIARVKYFRNTVYGHAEIASVDDNKFNYYWRDIRDTLVRLGGVNYEAAIDYLRNETMDPVVEDHYVELLRQWKKDEDNIKDELAEIKKKLEEITSKDIIDEERIPDGKQSSPKQNSGESLFEAIRKRFTEHGDLQSGQPHASPSVPDRTPGGNQSSPGESLFGPLLQSFTGHGDPQSGQLTLKGREIHYRSHRKIHSSENLLVYDATAWDLESGFTYDTSGYDNRNDAVDDAVDKLMGILKSEGLLS
;
A
#
# COMPACT_ATOMS: atom_id res chain seq x y z
N MET A 1 25.92 34.83 10.63
CA MET A 1 24.88 33.97 10.02
C MET A 1 25.20 32.54 10.42
N ALA A 2 24.43 31.94 11.34
CA ALA A 2 24.64 30.54 11.67
C ALA A 2 24.16 29.69 10.49
N SER A 3 25.04 28.85 9.95
CA SER A 3 24.72 27.87 8.92
C SER A 3 23.86 26.79 9.56
N VAL A 4 22.56 26.78 9.28
CA VAL A 4 21.69 25.66 9.67
C VAL A 4 21.90 24.56 8.64
N THR A 5 22.46 23.44 9.08
CA THR A 5 22.61 22.25 8.23
C THR A 5 21.22 21.72 7.86
N PRO A 6 20.85 21.64 6.57
CA PRO A 6 19.58 21.03 6.17
C PRO A 6 19.55 19.56 6.62
N THR A 7 18.52 19.20 7.38
CA THR A 7 18.29 17.80 7.80
C THR A 7 17.14 17.24 6.96
N ALA A 8 17.35 16.09 6.32
CA ALA A 8 16.42 15.50 5.36
C ALA A 8 15.89 14.13 5.84
N SER A 9 15.40 14.07 7.08
CA SER A 9 14.77 12.84 7.60
C SER A 9 13.33 12.72 7.11
N SER A 10 12.95 11.54 6.64
CA SER A 10 11.55 11.22 6.33
C SER A 10 10.73 11.09 7.60
N THR A 11 9.54 11.70 7.62
CA THR A 11 8.55 11.58 8.70
C THR A 11 7.19 11.18 8.12
N LYS A 12 6.22 10.94 9.01
CA LYS A 12 4.84 10.70 8.60
C LYS A 12 4.26 11.89 7.83
N GLU A 13 4.57 13.11 8.26
CA GLU A 13 4.09 14.33 7.64
C GLU A 13 4.70 14.59 6.26
N THR A 14 5.98 14.24 6.05
CA THR A 14 6.59 14.29 4.71
C THR A 14 5.98 13.24 3.77
N THR A 15 5.60 12.09 4.33
CA THR A 15 4.87 11.02 3.61
C THR A 15 3.47 11.50 3.21
N ASN A 16 2.73 12.13 4.13
CA ASN A 16 1.42 12.73 3.85
C ASN A 16 1.49 13.80 2.75
N TYR A 17 2.50 14.67 2.80
CA TYR A 17 2.78 15.65 1.75
C TYR A 17 2.99 14.98 0.39
N ALA A 18 3.85 13.96 0.33
CA ALA A 18 4.14 13.24 -0.89
C ALA A 18 2.90 12.53 -1.47
N ARG A 19 2.05 11.94 -0.63
CA ARG A 19 0.77 11.35 -1.04
C ARG A 19 -0.17 12.37 -1.67
N LEU A 20 -0.32 13.55 -1.06
CA LEU A 20 -1.14 14.63 -1.62
C LEU A 20 -0.57 15.14 -2.96
N CYS A 21 0.76 15.20 -3.09
CA CYS A 21 1.41 15.55 -4.35
C CYS A 21 1.08 14.54 -5.45
N ARG A 22 1.24 13.23 -5.18
CA ARG A 22 0.88 12.17 -6.13
C ARG A 22 -0.61 12.19 -6.49
N LEU A 23 -1.49 12.39 -5.51
CA LEU A 23 -2.93 12.48 -5.74
C LEU A 23 -3.28 13.61 -6.71
N LEU A 24 -2.65 14.78 -6.56
CA LEU A 24 -2.90 15.94 -7.43
C LEU A 24 -2.19 15.84 -8.78
N VAL A 25 -0.95 15.35 -8.83
CA VAL A 25 -0.11 15.31 -10.03
C VAL A 25 -0.50 14.15 -10.93
N ASP A 26 -0.77 12.97 -10.38
CA ASP A 26 -1.08 11.78 -11.17
C ASP A 26 -2.59 11.76 -11.44
N ILE A 27 -3.37 11.52 -10.39
CA ILE A 27 -4.82 11.30 -10.50
C ILE A 27 -5.54 12.60 -10.86
N GLY A 28 -5.17 13.72 -10.25
CA GLY A 28 -5.76 15.03 -10.54
C GLY A 28 -5.52 15.51 -11.97
N THR A 29 -4.33 15.29 -12.52
CA THR A 29 -4.04 15.59 -13.93
C THR A 29 -4.86 14.71 -14.86
N GLN A 30 -5.01 13.42 -14.55
CA GLN A 30 -5.82 12.52 -15.36
C GLN A 30 -7.29 12.93 -15.36
N ALA A 31 -7.87 13.28 -14.20
CA ALA A 31 -9.27 13.74 -14.14
C ALA A 31 -9.51 15.02 -14.96
N LEU A 32 -8.59 15.98 -14.93
CA LEU A 32 -8.67 17.18 -15.76
C LEU A 32 -8.53 16.88 -17.24
N ARG A 33 -7.71 15.88 -17.59
CA ARG A 33 -7.53 15.43 -18.97
C ARG A 33 -8.78 14.76 -19.50
N ASP A 34 -9.35 13.84 -18.75
CA ASP A 34 -10.59 13.17 -19.14
C ASP A 34 -11.73 14.18 -19.27
N THR A 35 -11.76 15.20 -18.42
CA THR A 35 -12.68 16.33 -18.55
C THR A 35 -12.46 17.10 -19.87
N LEU A 36 -11.20 17.39 -20.24
CA LEU A 36 -10.87 18.07 -21.50
C LEU A 36 -11.27 17.21 -22.69
N ASP A 37 -10.93 15.93 -22.67
CA ASP A 37 -11.13 14.99 -23.77
C ASP A 37 -12.63 14.64 -23.97
N ALA A 38 -13.42 14.71 -22.89
CA ALA A 38 -14.88 14.60 -22.96
C ALA A 38 -15.54 15.82 -23.64
N ILE A 39 -14.98 17.02 -23.48
CA ILE A 39 -15.48 18.24 -24.12
C ILE A 39 -14.96 18.35 -25.57
N HIS A 40 -13.69 18.05 -25.76
CA HIS A 40 -12.98 18.09 -27.04
C HIS A 40 -12.35 16.74 -27.29
N ALA A 41 -13.02 15.89 -28.08
CA ALA A 41 -12.49 14.57 -28.43
C ALA A 41 -11.02 14.66 -28.88
N PRO A 42 -10.12 13.75 -28.43
CA PRO A 42 -8.69 13.85 -28.70
C PRO A 42 -8.32 14.03 -30.18
N ALA A 43 -9.06 13.39 -31.09
CA ALA A 43 -8.90 13.53 -32.53
C ALA A 43 -9.17 14.94 -33.07
N ASN A 44 -10.01 15.72 -32.37
CA ASN A 44 -10.37 17.09 -32.72
C ASN A 44 -9.47 18.13 -32.07
N LEU A 45 -8.59 17.73 -31.14
CA LEU A 45 -7.71 18.63 -30.42
C LEU A 45 -6.87 19.55 -31.33
N PRO A 46 -6.23 19.08 -32.43
CA PRO A 46 -5.49 19.97 -33.33
C PRO A 46 -6.37 21.08 -33.91
N THR A 47 -7.60 20.75 -34.31
CA THR A 47 -8.57 21.69 -34.89
C THR A 47 -9.01 22.73 -33.86
N VAL A 48 -9.31 22.28 -32.64
CA VAL A 48 -9.72 23.17 -31.53
C VAL A 48 -8.59 24.14 -31.17
N LEU A 49 -7.35 23.67 -31.13
CA LEU A 49 -6.19 24.52 -30.86
C LEU A 49 -5.94 25.55 -31.96
N ALA A 50 -6.06 25.14 -33.23
CA ALA A 50 -5.94 26.04 -34.38
C ALA A 50 -7.02 27.14 -34.36
N ALA A 51 -8.27 26.76 -34.09
CA ALA A 51 -9.39 27.71 -34.01
C ALA A 51 -9.22 28.74 -32.87
N ASN A 52 -8.57 28.33 -31.77
CA ASN A 52 -8.35 29.18 -30.58
C ASN A 52 -6.94 29.77 -30.50
N GLN A 53 -6.17 29.70 -31.59
CA GLN A 53 -4.78 30.17 -31.62
C GLN A 53 -4.62 31.64 -31.17
N PRO A 54 -5.50 32.62 -31.54
CA PRO A 54 -5.37 34.00 -31.07
C PRO A 54 -5.45 34.13 -29.54
N THR A 55 -6.37 33.39 -28.91
CA THR A 55 -6.52 33.34 -27.45
C THR A 55 -5.26 32.76 -26.80
N LEU A 56 -4.75 31.64 -27.33
CA LEU A 56 -3.55 30.99 -26.83
C LEU A 56 -2.29 31.87 -27.00
N GLN A 57 -2.18 32.61 -28.11
CA GLN A 57 -1.11 33.60 -28.32
C GLN A 57 -1.16 34.73 -27.28
N SER A 58 -2.34 35.24 -26.96
CA SER A 58 -2.52 36.24 -25.90
C SER A 58 -2.07 35.70 -24.53
N LEU A 59 -2.42 34.46 -24.20
CA LEU A 59 -2.01 33.81 -22.96
C LEU A 59 -0.50 33.58 -22.89
N ARG A 60 0.14 33.22 -24.01
CA ARG A 60 1.60 33.14 -24.12
C ARG A 60 2.26 34.51 -23.91
N ALA A 61 1.74 35.56 -24.54
CA ALA A 61 2.27 36.92 -24.40
C ALA A 61 2.19 37.43 -22.95
N LYS A 62 1.17 36.98 -22.20
CA LYS A 62 1.00 37.26 -20.76
C LYS A 62 1.85 36.37 -19.84
N GLY A 63 2.64 35.45 -20.39
CA GLY A 63 3.46 34.50 -19.62
C GLY A 63 2.66 33.39 -18.92
N ILE A 64 1.37 33.23 -19.23
CA ILE A 64 0.52 32.18 -18.65
C ILE A 64 0.85 30.82 -19.27
N ILE A 65 1.16 30.80 -20.57
CA ILE A 65 1.66 29.62 -21.29
C ILE A 65 3.15 29.81 -21.53
N ASN A 66 3.97 28.93 -20.98
CA ASN A 66 5.42 28.99 -21.15
C ASN A 66 5.87 28.38 -22.51
N PRO A 67 7.12 28.59 -22.95
CA PRO A 67 7.60 28.07 -24.24
C PRO A 67 7.52 26.55 -24.40
N ILE A 68 7.72 25.79 -23.32
CA ILE A 68 7.65 24.32 -23.34
C ILE A 68 6.21 23.87 -23.59
N GLN A 69 5.26 24.45 -22.85
CA GLN A 69 3.82 24.22 -23.04
C GLN A 69 3.37 24.65 -24.43
N TRP A 70 3.89 25.76 -24.95
CA TRP A 70 3.61 26.19 -26.31
C TRP A 70 4.03 25.16 -27.36
N GLY A 71 5.22 24.57 -27.22
CA GLY A 71 5.70 23.51 -28.10
C GLY A 71 4.84 22.24 -28.04
N LYS A 72 4.18 21.98 -26.90
CA LYS A 72 3.22 20.88 -26.77
C LYS A 72 1.88 21.17 -27.47
N LEU A 73 1.43 22.43 -27.46
CA LEU A 73 0.19 22.84 -28.13
C LEU A 73 0.35 22.96 -29.66
N PHE A 74 1.50 23.47 -30.11
CA PHE A 74 1.80 23.70 -31.52
C PHE A 74 3.13 23.03 -31.90
N PRO A 75 3.17 21.69 -31.94
CA PRO A 75 4.35 20.95 -32.39
C PRO A 75 4.59 21.15 -33.89
N ALA A 76 5.79 20.77 -34.35
CA ALA A 76 6.15 20.85 -35.78
C ALA A 76 5.23 20.00 -36.68
N ILE A 77 4.71 18.89 -36.15
CA ILE A 77 3.72 18.03 -36.81
C ILE A 77 2.38 18.23 -36.08
N PRO A 78 1.42 19.01 -36.63
CA PRO A 78 0.19 19.36 -35.90
C PRO A 78 -0.63 18.16 -35.43
N THR A 79 -0.60 17.04 -36.16
CA THR A 79 -1.32 15.81 -35.82
C THR A 79 -0.68 15.03 -34.66
N SER A 80 0.53 15.39 -34.22
CA SER A 80 1.18 14.74 -33.08
C SER A 80 0.79 15.34 -31.73
N VAL A 81 -0.07 16.37 -31.71
CA VAL A 81 -0.56 16.95 -30.46
C VAL A 81 -1.44 15.92 -29.73
N SER A 82 -1.20 15.77 -28.44
CA SER A 82 -1.93 14.84 -27.59
C SER A 82 -2.11 15.45 -26.21
N SER A 83 -3.34 15.36 -25.69
CA SER A 83 -3.65 15.74 -24.31
C SER A 83 -2.79 14.98 -23.31
N SER A 84 -2.34 13.77 -23.65
CA SER A 84 -1.47 12.90 -22.84
C SER A 84 -0.21 13.59 -22.31
N ASN A 85 0.28 14.59 -23.04
CA ASN A 85 1.54 15.27 -22.77
C ASN A 85 1.36 16.55 -21.95
N PHE A 86 0.13 16.94 -21.62
CA PHE A 86 -0.18 18.19 -20.95
C PHE A 86 -0.07 18.06 -19.43
N ASP A 87 0.66 18.99 -18.80
CA ASP A 87 0.70 19.06 -17.34
C ASP A 87 -0.59 19.66 -16.76
N THR A 88 -0.79 19.52 -15.45
CA THR A 88 -1.95 20.03 -14.72
C THR A 88 -2.23 21.51 -15.01
N THR A 89 -1.19 22.34 -15.04
CA THR A 89 -1.31 23.79 -15.26
C THR A 89 -1.84 24.07 -16.66
N LEU A 90 -1.28 23.41 -17.68
CA LEU A 90 -1.72 23.55 -19.05
C LEU A 90 -3.17 23.11 -19.21
N LEU A 91 -3.56 21.96 -18.66
CA LEU A 91 -4.95 21.47 -18.70
C LEU A 91 -5.93 22.46 -18.09
N MET A 92 -5.62 23.03 -16.92
CA MET A 92 -6.46 24.07 -16.29
C MET A 92 -6.61 25.32 -17.17
N VAL A 93 -5.52 25.74 -17.84
CA VAL A 93 -5.56 26.87 -18.77
C VAL A 93 -6.47 26.56 -19.97
N LEU A 94 -6.37 25.37 -20.56
CA LEU A 94 -7.21 24.97 -21.69
C LEU A 94 -8.68 24.86 -21.29
N LEU A 95 -9.00 24.19 -20.18
CA LEU A 95 -10.36 24.06 -19.66
C LEU A 95 -11.03 25.43 -19.44
N ARG A 96 -10.31 26.37 -18.83
CA ARG A 96 -10.82 27.71 -18.56
C ARG A 96 -11.09 28.54 -19.82
N ASN A 97 -10.30 28.37 -20.88
CA ASN A 97 -10.29 29.31 -22.00
C ASN A 97 -10.87 28.75 -23.30
N LEU A 98 -10.89 27.42 -23.48
CA LEU A 98 -11.28 26.77 -24.73
C LEU A 98 -12.55 25.92 -24.60
N CYS A 99 -13.01 25.61 -23.38
CA CYS A 99 -14.10 24.67 -23.16
C CYS A 99 -15.47 25.34 -22.87
N GLY A 100 -15.57 26.67 -23.06
CA GLY A 100 -16.82 27.40 -22.81
C GLY A 100 -17.28 27.40 -21.34
N LEU A 101 -16.41 27.03 -20.41
CA LEU A 101 -16.71 26.95 -18.99
C LEU A 101 -16.81 28.35 -18.37
N THR A 102 -17.85 28.57 -17.57
CA THR A 102 -18.05 29.85 -16.89
C THR A 102 -17.31 29.84 -15.54
N ALA A 103 -16.68 30.96 -15.19
CA ALA A 103 -16.01 31.04 -13.90
C ALA A 103 -17.00 30.79 -12.74
N PRO A 104 -16.59 30.05 -11.69
CA PRO A 104 -17.36 30.00 -10.45
C PRO A 104 -17.60 31.41 -9.90
N LEU A 105 -18.59 31.60 -9.02
CA LEU A 105 -18.90 32.91 -8.44
C LEU A 105 -17.69 33.55 -7.72
N THR A 106 -16.83 32.72 -7.13
CA THR A 106 -15.58 33.13 -6.47
C THR A 106 -14.42 33.36 -7.44
N GLY A 107 -14.60 33.05 -8.73
CA GLY A 107 -13.58 33.04 -9.75
C GLY A 107 -12.63 31.83 -9.68
N TRP A 108 -11.74 31.73 -10.66
CA TRP A 108 -10.80 30.60 -10.83
C TRP A 108 -9.60 30.59 -9.87
N ASN A 109 -9.45 31.59 -9.01
CA ASN A 109 -8.27 31.78 -8.15
C ASN A 109 -8.58 31.65 -6.66
N ALA A 110 -9.84 31.73 -6.26
CA ALA A 110 -10.27 31.59 -4.88
C ALA A 110 -10.82 30.18 -4.63
N PHE A 111 -10.78 29.74 -3.38
CA PHE A 111 -11.39 28.46 -3.00
C PHE A 111 -12.91 28.55 -3.15
N PRO A 112 -13.54 27.68 -3.95
CA PRO A 112 -14.98 27.70 -4.14
C PRO A 112 -15.76 27.33 -2.88
N ALA A 113 -17.00 27.80 -2.76
CA ALA A 113 -17.88 27.45 -1.64
C ALA A 113 -18.14 25.94 -1.61
N ALA A 114 -18.17 25.32 -0.42
CA ALA A 114 -18.35 23.86 -0.29
C ALA A 114 -19.66 23.33 -0.92
N THR A 115 -20.69 24.18 -1.03
CA THR A 115 -21.98 23.86 -1.64
C THR A 115 -21.97 23.91 -3.18
N ASP A 116 -20.97 24.54 -3.80
CA ASP A 116 -20.87 24.66 -5.26
C ASP A 116 -20.22 23.40 -5.85
N LEU A 117 -21.01 22.38 -6.14
CA LEU A 117 -20.55 21.11 -6.69
C LEU A 117 -20.50 21.12 -8.24
N SER A 118 -20.41 22.31 -8.86
CA SER A 118 -20.24 22.41 -10.30
C SER A 118 -18.86 21.93 -10.75
N ARG A 119 -18.79 21.47 -12.01
CA ARG A 119 -17.53 21.04 -12.64
C ARG A 119 -16.50 22.18 -12.67
N GLU A 120 -16.94 23.40 -12.90
CA GLU A 120 -16.09 24.60 -12.89
C GLU A 120 -15.53 24.90 -11.50
N ALA A 121 -16.34 24.73 -10.45
CA ALA A 121 -15.88 24.83 -9.08
C ALA A 121 -14.88 23.70 -8.75
N ASP A 122 -15.12 22.47 -9.19
CA ASP A 122 -14.20 21.37 -8.96
C ASP A 122 -12.84 21.56 -9.67
N ILE A 123 -12.82 22.09 -10.90
CA ILE A 123 -11.58 22.49 -11.57
C ILE A 123 -10.84 23.56 -10.77
N ALA A 124 -11.56 24.54 -10.21
CA ALA A 124 -10.98 25.57 -9.35
C ALA A 124 -10.46 25.00 -8.01
N ARG A 125 -11.11 23.99 -7.43
CA ARG A 125 -10.64 23.27 -6.23
C ARG A 125 -9.33 22.53 -6.49
N VAL A 126 -9.21 21.78 -7.59
CA VAL A 126 -7.96 21.10 -7.97
C VAL A 126 -6.82 22.11 -8.06
N LYS A 127 -7.06 23.25 -8.71
CA LYS A 127 -6.08 24.33 -8.79
C LYS A 127 -5.68 24.87 -7.41
N TYR A 128 -6.67 25.14 -6.56
CA TYR A 128 -6.43 25.65 -5.21
C TYR A 128 -5.55 24.68 -4.42
N PHE A 129 -5.91 23.39 -4.39
CA PHE A 129 -5.11 22.38 -3.68
C PHE A 129 -3.72 22.22 -4.28
N ARG A 130 -3.57 22.22 -5.62
CA ARG A 130 -2.25 22.22 -6.27
C ARG A 130 -1.37 23.39 -5.82
N ASN A 131 -1.94 24.57 -5.70
CA ASN A 131 -1.21 25.75 -5.27
C ASN A 131 -0.86 25.69 -3.79
N THR A 132 -1.82 25.29 -2.94
CA THR A 132 -1.65 25.20 -1.49
C THR A 132 -0.72 24.07 -1.06
N VAL A 133 -0.81 22.90 -1.70
CA VAL A 133 -0.06 21.70 -1.33
C VAL A 133 1.38 21.77 -1.81
N TYR A 134 1.67 22.24 -3.03
CA TYR A 134 3.06 22.27 -3.51
C TYR A 134 3.44 23.48 -4.38
N GLY A 135 2.49 24.31 -4.82
CA GLY A 135 2.81 25.53 -5.58
C GLY A 135 3.39 26.65 -4.74
N HIS A 136 2.96 26.73 -3.48
CA HIS A 136 3.35 27.75 -2.51
C HIS A 136 3.64 27.14 -1.14
N ALA A 137 3.98 25.84 -1.10
CA ALA A 137 4.35 25.19 0.15
C ALA A 137 5.70 25.69 0.63
N GLU A 138 5.75 26.16 1.88
CA GLU A 138 6.99 26.58 2.54
C GLU A 138 7.82 25.39 3.00
N ILE A 139 7.15 24.29 3.35
CA ILE A 139 7.75 23.04 3.81
C ILE A 139 7.06 21.84 3.16
N ALA A 140 7.82 20.78 2.89
CA ALA A 140 7.32 19.52 2.35
C ALA A 140 6.77 18.61 3.46
N SER A 141 5.84 19.13 4.27
CA SER A 141 5.30 18.46 5.46
C SER A 141 3.86 18.86 5.70
N VAL A 142 2.98 17.87 5.94
CA VAL A 142 1.56 18.07 6.21
C VAL A 142 1.13 17.18 7.38
N ASP A 143 0.62 17.79 8.45
CA ASP A 143 0.09 17.09 9.62
C ASP A 143 -1.16 16.26 9.29
N ASP A 144 -1.47 15.28 10.14
CA ASP A 144 -2.57 14.34 9.89
C ASP A 144 -3.94 15.00 9.76
N ASN A 145 -4.23 16.08 10.50
CA ASN A 145 -5.54 16.74 10.43
C ASN A 145 -5.72 17.42 9.07
N LYS A 146 -4.69 18.18 8.65
CA LYS A 146 -4.67 18.85 7.36
C LYS A 146 -4.64 17.85 6.21
N PHE A 147 -3.88 16.76 6.35
CA PHE A 147 -3.85 15.66 5.38
C PHE A 147 -5.24 15.06 5.19
N ASN A 148 -5.92 14.66 6.27
CA ASN A 148 -7.24 14.04 6.18
C ASN A 148 -8.29 14.97 5.57
N TYR A 149 -8.25 16.27 5.93
CA TYR A 149 -9.13 17.28 5.35
C TYR A 149 -8.89 17.45 3.84
N TYR A 150 -7.63 17.65 3.42
CA TYR A 150 -7.29 17.79 2.01
C TYR A 150 -7.57 16.53 1.22
N TRP A 151 -7.22 15.36 1.77
CA TRP A 151 -7.43 14.08 1.10
C TRP A 151 -8.90 13.87 0.77
N ARG A 152 -9.80 14.06 1.75
CA ARG A 152 -11.24 13.91 1.55
C ARG A 152 -11.77 14.88 0.50
N ASP A 153 -11.46 16.16 0.64
CA ASP A 153 -11.98 17.17 -0.29
C ASP A 153 -11.44 16.99 -1.72
N ILE A 154 -10.17 16.59 -1.87
CA ILE A 154 -9.57 16.26 -3.18
C ILE A 154 -10.22 15.00 -3.73
N ARG A 155 -10.36 13.91 -2.94
CA ARG A 155 -11.03 12.68 -3.37
C ARG A 155 -12.42 12.97 -3.92
N ASP A 156 -13.25 13.66 -3.16
CA ASP A 156 -14.64 13.96 -3.56
C ASP A 156 -14.67 14.82 -4.84
N THR A 157 -13.72 15.77 -4.96
CA THR A 157 -13.56 16.61 -6.16
C THR A 157 -13.19 15.78 -7.39
N LEU A 158 -12.21 14.88 -7.26
CA LEU A 158 -11.74 14.06 -8.38
C LEU A 158 -12.79 13.03 -8.82
N VAL A 159 -13.52 12.45 -7.87
CA VAL A 159 -14.63 11.52 -8.17
C VAL A 159 -15.78 12.24 -8.89
N ARG A 160 -16.09 13.49 -8.53
CA ARG A 160 -17.09 14.28 -9.28
C ARG A 160 -16.63 14.66 -10.69
N LEU A 161 -15.33 14.92 -10.88
CA LEU A 161 -14.77 15.27 -12.20
C LEU A 161 -14.65 14.05 -13.13
N GLY A 162 -14.04 12.98 -12.63
CA GLY A 162 -13.68 11.80 -13.43
C GLY A 162 -14.64 10.61 -13.30
N GLY A 163 -15.56 10.66 -12.35
CA GLY A 163 -16.53 9.59 -12.07
C GLY A 163 -16.07 8.59 -11.01
N VAL A 164 -16.96 7.65 -10.69
CA VAL A 164 -16.80 6.66 -9.61
C VAL A 164 -15.59 5.73 -9.79
N ASN A 165 -15.11 5.55 -11.02
CA ASN A 165 -13.95 4.69 -11.31
C ASN A 165 -12.65 5.23 -10.70
N TYR A 166 -12.60 6.50 -10.31
CA TYR A 166 -11.46 7.10 -9.62
C TYR A 166 -11.34 6.70 -8.15
N GLU A 167 -12.42 6.22 -7.52
CA GLU A 167 -12.43 5.92 -6.09
C GLU A 167 -11.39 4.87 -5.71
N ALA A 168 -11.37 3.73 -6.42
CA ALA A 168 -10.43 2.64 -6.13
C ALA A 168 -8.97 3.09 -6.25
N ALA A 169 -8.63 3.79 -7.34
CA ALA A 169 -7.27 4.28 -7.55
C ALA A 169 -6.82 5.29 -6.47
N ILE A 170 -7.73 6.17 -6.03
CA ILE A 170 -7.45 7.13 -4.96
C ILE A 170 -7.29 6.38 -3.63
N ASP A 171 -8.21 5.50 -3.29
CA ASP A 171 -8.18 4.78 -2.01
C ASP A 171 -6.96 3.86 -1.91
N TYR A 172 -6.53 3.24 -3.02
CA TYR A 172 -5.26 2.52 -3.12
C TYR A 172 -4.07 3.45 -2.80
N LEU A 173 -3.97 4.62 -3.46
CA LEU A 173 -2.87 5.56 -3.23
C LEU A 173 -2.78 6.05 -1.77
N ARG A 174 -3.91 6.13 -1.06
CA ARG A 174 -3.93 6.54 0.35
C ARG A 174 -3.15 5.57 1.23
N ASN A 175 -3.28 4.28 0.93
CA ASN A 175 -2.80 3.18 1.76
C ASN A 175 -1.52 2.55 1.21
N GLU A 176 -1.14 2.84 -0.04
CA GLU A 176 0.09 2.37 -0.66
C GLU A 176 1.32 2.73 0.21
N THR A 177 2.24 1.76 0.33
CA THR A 177 3.55 1.96 0.95
C THR A 177 4.40 2.87 0.08
N MET A 178 4.96 3.92 0.67
CA MET A 178 5.76 4.89 -0.09
C MET A 178 7.19 4.41 -0.40
N ASP A 179 7.63 3.31 0.22
CA ASP A 179 8.89 2.60 -0.05
C ASP A 179 8.68 1.08 -0.12
N PRO A 180 8.45 0.52 -1.33
CA PRO A 180 8.22 -0.91 -1.49
C PRO A 180 9.45 -1.76 -1.16
N VAL A 181 10.68 -1.21 -1.25
CA VAL A 181 11.91 -1.95 -0.97
C VAL A 181 12.07 -2.20 0.53
N VAL A 182 11.68 -1.22 1.34
CA VAL A 182 11.68 -1.35 2.80
C VAL A 182 10.59 -2.31 3.27
N GLU A 183 9.43 -2.31 2.61
CA GLU A 183 8.38 -3.31 2.86
C GLU A 183 8.87 -4.73 2.59
N ASP A 184 9.46 -4.97 1.42
CA ASP A 184 10.02 -6.27 1.06
C ASP A 184 11.08 -6.73 2.07
N HIS A 185 11.93 -5.80 2.54
CA HIS A 185 12.92 -6.09 3.58
C HIS A 185 12.29 -6.54 4.91
N TYR A 186 11.25 -5.85 5.39
CA TYR A 186 10.55 -6.23 6.62
C TYR A 186 9.74 -7.52 6.43
N VAL A 187 9.14 -7.74 5.26
CA VAL A 187 8.46 -8.99 4.93
C VAL A 187 9.44 -10.17 4.96
N GLU A 188 10.64 -9.99 4.43
CA GLU A 188 11.68 -11.02 4.46
C GLU A 188 12.20 -11.29 5.88
N LEU A 189 12.41 -10.24 6.69
CA LEU A 189 12.72 -10.40 8.12
C LEU A 189 11.64 -11.17 8.86
N LEU A 190 10.36 -10.89 8.60
CA LEU A 190 9.24 -11.63 9.21
C LEU A 190 9.21 -13.10 8.78
N ARG A 191 9.51 -13.40 7.51
CA ARG A 191 9.65 -14.78 7.03
C ARG A 191 10.79 -15.51 7.72
N GLN A 192 11.93 -14.84 7.90
CA GLN A 192 13.08 -15.41 8.59
C GLN A 192 12.73 -15.70 10.07
N TRP A 193 12.10 -14.76 10.77
CA TRP A 193 11.67 -14.97 12.16
C TRP A 193 10.67 -16.11 12.31
N LYS A 194 9.73 -16.26 11.37
CA LYS A 194 8.82 -17.42 11.35
C LYS A 194 9.59 -18.73 11.20
N LYS A 195 10.54 -18.79 10.27
CA LYS A 195 11.38 -19.97 10.07
C LYS A 195 12.18 -20.34 11.31
N ASP A 196 12.69 -19.34 12.02
CA ASP A 196 13.42 -19.53 13.27
C ASP A 196 12.50 -20.04 14.39
N GLU A 197 11.25 -19.52 14.48
CA GLU A 197 10.24 -20.00 15.43
C GLU A 197 9.85 -21.46 15.17
N ASP A 198 9.62 -21.82 13.91
CA ASP A 198 9.28 -23.19 13.52
C ASP A 198 10.44 -24.16 13.84
N ASN A 199 11.69 -23.76 13.54
CA ASN A 199 12.88 -24.54 13.92
C ASN A 199 13.00 -24.74 15.44
N ILE A 200 12.74 -23.69 16.24
CA ILE A 200 12.76 -23.79 17.70
C ILE A 200 11.67 -24.74 18.21
N LYS A 201 10.47 -24.71 17.62
CA LYS A 201 9.38 -25.64 17.99
C LYS A 201 9.75 -27.09 17.69
N ASP A 202 10.36 -27.36 16.54
CA ASP A 202 10.82 -28.69 16.15
C ASP A 202 11.90 -29.22 17.10
N GLU A 203 12.90 -28.40 17.41
CA GLU A 203 13.95 -28.75 18.39
C GLU A 203 13.35 -29.01 19.79
N LEU A 204 12.38 -28.20 20.21
CA LEU A 204 11.73 -28.34 21.51
C LEU A 204 10.86 -29.60 21.58
N ALA A 205 10.20 -29.98 20.48
CA ALA A 205 9.48 -31.23 20.35
C ALA A 205 10.42 -32.45 20.43
N GLU A 206 11.60 -32.37 19.79
CA GLU A 206 12.61 -33.43 19.85
C GLU A 206 13.19 -33.58 21.26
N ILE A 207 13.48 -32.47 21.94
CA ILE A 207 13.93 -32.47 23.35
C ILE A 207 12.86 -33.10 24.26
N LYS A 208 11.59 -32.72 24.07
CA LYS A 208 10.47 -33.27 24.86
C LYS A 208 10.36 -34.79 24.68
N LYS A 209 10.45 -35.28 23.44
CA LYS A 209 10.44 -36.72 23.14
C LYS A 209 11.60 -37.46 23.82
N LYS A 210 12.82 -36.91 23.74
CA LYS A 210 14.00 -37.50 24.41
C LYS A 210 13.83 -37.53 25.94
N LEU A 211 13.21 -36.50 26.52
CA LEU A 211 12.93 -36.45 27.96
C LEU A 211 11.91 -37.52 28.38
N GLU A 212 10.86 -37.73 27.60
CA GLU A 212 9.87 -38.80 27.82
C GLU A 212 10.50 -40.19 27.70
N GLU A 213 11.42 -40.40 26.75
CA GLU A 213 12.17 -41.65 26.60
C GLU A 213 13.12 -41.93 27.78
N ILE A 214 13.76 -40.90 28.34
CA ILE A 214 14.63 -41.03 29.52
C ILE A 214 13.77 -41.35 30.76
N THR A 215 12.69 -40.61 30.95
CA THR A 215 11.80 -40.78 32.11
C THR A 215 11.11 -42.16 32.10
N SER A 216 10.79 -42.68 30.92
CA SER A 216 10.23 -44.04 30.76
C SER A 216 11.26 -45.14 31.06
N LYS A 217 12.55 -44.90 30.83
CA LYS A 217 13.61 -45.87 31.15
C LYS A 217 13.91 -45.90 32.65
N ASP A 218 13.88 -44.75 33.32
CA ASP A 218 14.08 -44.67 34.77
C ASP A 218 12.95 -45.34 35.58
N ILE A 219 11.70 -45.37 35.05
CA ILE A 219 10.57 -46.08 35.70
C ILE A 219 10.69 -47.61 35.56
N ILE A 220 11.27 -48.11 34.47
CA ILE A 220 11.45 -49.57 34.25
C ILE A 220 12.55 -50.14 35.17
N ASP A 221 13.53 -49.33 35.56
CA ASP A 221 14.58 -49.75 36.49
C ASP A 221 14.14 -49.71 37.98
N GLU A 222 13.04 -49.02 38.33
CA GLU A 222 12.48 -49.00 39.70
C GLU A 222 11.52 -50.19 40.00
N GLU A 223 10.96 -50.86 38.99
CA GLU A 223 10.01 -51.98 39.18
C GLU A 223 10.71 -53.35 39.43
N ARG A 224 12.04 -53.37 39.55
CA ARG A 224 12.84 -54.54 39.97
C ARG A 224 13.51 -54.30 41.33
N ILE A 225 12.74 -54.41 42.42
CA ILE A 225 13.31 -54.59 43.76
C ILE A 225 12.74 -55.86 44.41
N PRO A 226 13.55 -56.90 44.67
CA PRO A 226 13.29 -57.85 45.73
C PRO A 226 13.84 -57.32 47.07
N ASP A 227 13.14 -57.70 48.15
CA ASP A 227 13.26 -57.24 49.53
C ASP A 227 14.66 -56.91 50.09
N GLY A 228 14.71 -55.77 50.80
CA GLY A 228 15.36 -55.69 52.11
C GLY A 228 16.79 -55.13 52.19
N LYS A 229 16.91 -53.80 52.35
CA LYS A 229 17.51 -53.10 53.52
C LYS A 229 17.81 -51.62 53.19
N GLN A 230 17.44 -50.76 54.15
CA GLN A 230 17.63 -49.30 54.13
C GLN A 230 19.12 -48.88 54.06
N SER A 231 19.44 -47.87 53.24
CA SER A 231 19.95 -46.57 53.73
C SER A 231 20.43 -45.61 52.61
N SER A 232 20.04 -44.34 52.78
CA SER A 232 20.65 -43.08 52.28
C SER A 232 20.13 -42.47 50.97
N PRO A 233 19.77 -41.16 50.96
CA PRO A 233 19.17 -40.48 49.81
C PRO A 233 20.23 -40.15 48.76
N LYS A 234 20.11 -40.72 47.55
CA LYS A 234 20.87 -40.27 46.38
C LYS A 234 20.25 -38.95 45.89
N GLN A 235 20.78 -37.83 46.38
CA GLN A 235 20.78 -36.58 45.63
C GLN A 235 21.68 -36.74 44.38
N ASN A 236 21.36 -36.03 43.30
CA ASN A 236 22.20 -35.75 42.11
C ASN A 236 21.95 -36.48 40.76
N SER A 237 20.72 -36.85 40.39
CA SER A 237 20.43 -37.10 38.95
C SER A 237 19.83 -35.87 38.24
N GLY A 238 18.92 -35.15 38.90
CA GLY A 238 18.26 -33.97 38.34
C GLY A 238 19.19 -32.77 38.09
N GLU A 239 20.12 -32.48 39.01
CA GLU A 239 21.08 -31.37 38.84
C GLU A 239 22.06 -31.63 37.68
N SER A 240 22.45 -32.89 37.43
CA SER A 240 23.36 -33.23 36.33
C SER A 240 22.72 -33.04 34.95
N LEU A 241 21.40 -33.23 34.83
CA LEU A 241 20.66 -33.08 33.58
C LEU A 241 20.40 -31.60 33.27
N PHE A 242 20.00 -30.82 34.29
CA PHE A 242 19.83 -29.37 34.14
C PHE A 242 21.14 -28.68 33.76
N GLU A 243 22.27 -29.09 34.34
CA GLU A 243 23.57 -28.49 34.01
C GLU A 243 24.08 -28.91 32.63
N ALA A 244 23.75 -30.12 32.15
CA ALA A 244 24.04 -30.55 30.78
C ALA A 244 23.19 -29.80 29.73
N ILE A 245 21.92 -29.51 30.04
CA ILE A 245 21.03 -28.71 29.19
C ILE A 245 21.50 -27.25 29.17
N ARG A 246 21.85 -26.68 30.32
CA ARG A 246 22.38 -25.32 30.45
C ARG A 246 23.66 -25.12 29.65
N LYS A 247 24.58 -26.10 29.69
CA LYS A 247 25.86 -26.05 28.98
C LYS A 247 25.69 -26.05 27.45
N ARG A 248 24.73 -26.81 26.91
CA ARG A 248 24.40 -26.79 25.47
C ARG A 248 23.79 -25.46 25.00
N PHE A 249 22.95 -24.84 25.83
CA PHE A 249 22.39 -23.52 25.53
C PHE A 249 23.45 -22.42 25.53
N THR A 250 24.48 -22.51 26.37
CA THR A 250 25.60 -21.55 26.38
C THR A 250 26.64 -21.77 25.27
N GLU A 251 26.81 -23.00 24.77
CA GLU A 251 27.80 -23.31 23.71
C GLU A 251 27.32 -22.93 22.29
N HIS A 252 26.00 -22.80 22.07
CA HIS A 252 25.42 -22.31 20.81
C HIS A 252 24.99 -20.83 20.84
N GLY A 253 25.21 -20.14 21.97
CA GLY A 253 24.84 -18.75 22.19
C GLY A 253 25.89 -17.72 21.76
N ASP A 254 26.43 -17.84 20.55
CA ASP A 254 27.17 -16.74 19.89
C ASP A 254 26.34 -16.19 18.73
N LEU A 255 25.17 -15.62 19.07
CA LEU A 255 24.55 -14.60 18.22
C LEU A 255 25.22 -13.28 18.59
N GLN A 256 26.14 -12.84 17.73
CA GLN A 256 26.73 -11.51 17.78
C GLN A 256 25.64 -10.47 18.07
N SER A 257 25.78 -9.81 19.21
CA SER A 257 25.03 -8.63 19.58
C SER A 257 25.26 -7.51 18.56
N GLY A 258 24.39 -7.41 17.57
CA GLY A 258 24.19 -6.17 16.83
C GLY A 258 23.45 -5.19 17.74
N GLN A 259 24.15 -4.15 18.21
CA GLN A 259 23.55 -3.07 18.99
C GLN A 259 22.34 -2.48 18.26
N PRO A 260 21.17 -2.29 18.91
CA PRO A 260 20.15 -1.41 18.38
C PRO A 260 20.64 0.03 18.53
N HIS A 261 20.94 0.69 17.40
CA HIS A 261 21.06 2.13 17.38
C HIS A 261 19.70 2.76 17.69
N ALA A 262 19.60 3.30 18.90
CA ALA A 262 18.67 4.32 19.41
C ALA A 262 17.34 4.52 18.65
N SER A 263 16.26 4.00 19.23
CA SER A 263 14.91 4.54 19.00
C SER A 263 14.80 5.98 19.55
N PRO A 264 14.08 6.91 18.90
CA PRO A 264 13.72 8.18 19.50
C PRO A 264 12.64 7.98 20.57
N SER A 265 12.82 8.69 21.67
CA SER A 265 12.02 8.70 22.89
C SER A 265 10.52 8.94 22.65
N VAL A 266 9.68 8.05 23.18
CA VAL A 266 8.24 8.30 23.41
C VAL A 266 8.10 9.10 24.72
N PRO A 267 7.36 10.23 24.75
CA PRO A 267 7.15 10.95 25.99
C PRO A 267 6.15 10.23 26.91
N ASP A 268 6.59 10.19 28.17
CA ASP A 268 5.98 9.69 29.39
C ASP A 268 4.47 9.98 29.54
N ARG A 269 3.69 8.93 29.77
CA ARG A 269 2.42 8.99 30.50
C ARG A 269 2.38 7.86 31.52
N THR A 270 2.59 8.24 32.78
CA THR A 270 2.38 7.39 33.96
C THR A 270 0.88 7.22 34.30
N PRO A 271 0.52 6.23 35.13
CA PRO A 271 -0.59 5.31 34.84
C PRO A 271 -1.79 5.44 35.79
N GLY A 272 -2.93 4.91 35.36
CA GLY A 272 -4.08 4.64 36.23
C GLY A 272 -4.72 3.30 35.92
N GLY A 273 -4.45 2.29 36.75
CA GLY A 273 -5.42 1.27 37.16
C GLY A 273 -5.57 -0.02 36.33
N ASN A 274 -4.80 -1.04 36.73
CA ASN A 274 -5.03 -2.50 36.64
C ASN A 274 -6.31 -3.03 35.96
N GLN A 275 -6.13 -3.98 35.04
CA GLN A 275 -6.34 -5.41 35.30
C GLN A 275 -5.64 -6.27 34.23
N SER A 276 -4.79 -7.18 34.71
CA SER A 276 -4.00 -8.14 33.93
C SER A 276 -4.86 -9.31 33.45
N SER A 277 -4.81 -9.60 32.15
CA SER A 277 -5.11 -10.92 31.58
C SER A 277 -3.82 -11.54 31.02
N PRO A 278 -3.57 -12.84 31.23
CA PRO A 278 -2.38 -13.51 30.71
C PRO A 278 -2.62 -13.94 29.25
N GLY A 279 -1.75 -13.48 28.33
CA GLY A 279 -1.64 -14.05 26.98
C GLY A 279 -2.01 -13.16 25.80
N GLU A 280 -2.02 -11.83 25.92
CA GLU A 280 -2.15 -10.99 24.73
C GLU A 280 -0.82 -10.91 23.97
N SER A 281 -0.82 -11.46 22.76
CA SER A 281 0.24 -11.31 21.78
C SER A 281 0.59 -9.83 21.60
N LEU A 282 1.81 -9.45 21.97
CA LEU A 282 2.42 -8.14 21.73
C LEU A 282 2.45 -7.74 20.23
N PHE A 283 2.10 -8.68 19.33
CA PHE A 283 2.21 -8.53 17.88
C PHE A 283 0.87 -8.25 17.19
N GLY A 284 -0.28 -8.37 17.86
CA GLY A 284 -1.59 -8.13 17.25
C GLY A 284 -1.73 -6.76 16.55
N PRO A 285 -1.33 -5.66 17.20
CA PRO A 285 -1.36 -4.32 16.60
C PRO A 285 -0.33 -4.11 15.47
N LEU A 286 0.84 -4.76 15.56
CA LEU A 286 1.89 -4.69 14.55
C LEU A 286 1.49 -5.48 13.28
N LEU A 287 0.92 -6.67 13.44
CA LEU A 287 0.39 -7.49 12.34
C LEU A 287 -0.78 -6.81 11.61
N GLN A 288 -1.67 -6.12 12.34
CA GLN A 288 -2.74 -5.32 11.74
C GLN A 288 -2.22 -4.16 10.88
N SER A 289 -1.03 -3.62 11.18
CA SER A 289 -0.39 -2.57 10.38
C SER A 289 0.19 -3.07 9.04
N PHE A 290 0.55 -4.35 8.95
CA PHE A 290 1.02 -5.00 7.71
C PHE A 290 -0.12 -5.48 6.80
N THR A 291 -1.32 -5.67 7.35
CA THR A 291 -2.56 -5.87 6.57
C THR A 291 -3.30 -4.57 6.26
N GLY A 292 -2.65 -3.42 6.45
CA GLY A 292 -3.28 -2.11 6.34
C GLY A 292 -3.84 -1.85 4.94
N HIS A 293 -5.14 -2.09 4.75
CA HIS A 293 -6.01 -1.56 3.68
C HIS A 293 -5.38 -1.47 2.26
N GLY A 294 -4.48 -2.39 1.91
CA GLY A 294 -3.95 -2.48 0.55
C GLY A 294 -5.08 -2.92 -0.37
N ASP A 295 -5.56 -1.99 -1.21
CA ASP A 295 -6.60 -2.32 -2.19
C ASP A 295 -6.08 -3.49 -3.04
N PRO A 296 -6.92 -4.50 -3.30
CA PRO A 296 -6.63 -5.60 -4.21
C PRO A 296 -5.74 -5.24 -5.41
N GLN A 297 -4.62 -5.93 -5.59
CA GLN A 297 -3.87 -5.79 -6.84
C GLN A 297 -4.63 -6.53 -7.95
N SER A 298 -5.26 -5.75 -8.82
CA SER A 298 -6.05 -6.23 -9.96
C SER A 298 -5.28 -6.13 -11.27
N GLY A 299 -5.67 -6.97 -12.24
CA GLY A 299 -5.07 -7.01 -13.56
C GLY A 299 -6.02 -7.63 -14.58
N GLN A 300 -5.61 -7.61 -15.84
CA GLN A 300 -6.39 -8.15 -16.95
C GLN A 300 -5.49 -8.95 -17.90
N LEU A 301 -6.05 -10.00 -18.49
CA LEU A 301 -5.37 -10.91 -19.41
C LEU A 301 -6.30 -11.19 -20.60
N THR A 302 -5.75 -11.28 -21.80
CA THR A 302 -6.51 -11.77 -22.96
C THR A 302 -6.17 -13.23 -23.21
N LEU A 303 -7.11 -14.13 -22.97
CA LEU A 303 -6.94 -15.58 -23.12
C LEU A 303 -7.98 -16.13 -24.10
N LYS A 304 -7.51 -16.79 -25.17
CA LYS A 304 -8.37 -17.36 -26.23
C LYS A 304 -9.40 -16.36 -26.79
N GLY A 305 -9.02 -15.09 -26.88
CA GLY A 305 -9.88 -14.01 -27.39
C GLY A 305 -10.87 -13.44 -26.37
N ARG A 306 -10.85 -13.90 -25.11
CA ARG A 306 -11.67 -13.39 -24.01
C ARG A 306 -10.83 -12.54 -23.06
N GLU A 307 -11.45 -11.55 -22.44
CA GLU A 307 -10.83 -10.67 -21.45
C GLU A 307 -11.12 -11.17 -20.03
N ILE A 308 -10.09 -11.70 -19.38
CA ILE A 308 -10.16 -12.22 -18.02
C ILE A 308 -9.57 -11.18 -17.08
N HIS A 309 -10.38 -10.75 -16.12
CA HIS A 309 -9.96 -9.88 -15.05
C HIS A 309 -9.62 -10.71 -13.82
N TYR A 310 -8.66 -10.24 -13.03
CA TYR A 310 -8.34 -10.88 -11.77
C TYR A 310 -7.97 -9.86 -10.71
N ARG A 311 -7.97 -10.34 -9.47
CA ARG A 311 -7.75 -9.56 -8.27
C ARG A 311 -7.08 -10.44 -7.23
N SER A 312 -6.03 -9.96 -6.58
CA SER A 312 -5.39 -10.67 -5.47
C SER A 312 -5.29 -9.81 -4.22
N HIS A 313 -5.44 -10.43 -3.05
CA HIS A 313 -5.30 -9.78 -1.76
C HIS A 313 -4.44 -10.61 -0.81
N ARG A 314 -3.69 -9.93 0.04
CA ARG A 314 -2.92 -10.55 1.11
C ARG A 314 -3.70 -10.46 2.42
N LYS A 315 -3.82 -11.57 3.15
CA LYS A 315 -4.48 -11.60 4.46
C LYS A 315 -3.67 -12.38 5.48
N ILE A 316 -3.88 -12.06 6.75
CA ILE A 316 -3.41 -12.90 7.86
C ILE A 316 -4.35 -14.11 7.96
N HIS A 317 -3.78 -15.32 7.98
CA HIS A 317 -4.58 -16.55 8.08
C HIS A 317 -4.49 -17.16 9.47
N SER A 318 -3.28 -17.45 9.98
CA SER A 318 -3.09 -18.00 11.32
C SER A 318 -1.67 -17.78 11.83
N SER A 319 -1.42 -18.12 13.11
CA SER A 319 -0.07 -18.16 13.69
C SER A 319 0.84 -19.19 12.98
N GLU A 320 0.25 -20.22 12.38
CA GLU A 320 0.96 -21.29 11.65
C GLU A 320 1.14 -20.95 10.17
N ASN A 321 0.34 -20.04 9.60
CA ASN A 321 0.49 -19.49 8.24
C ASN A 321 0.20 -17.99 8.26
N LEU A 322 1.25 -17.20 8.47
CA LEU A 322 1.15 -15.81 8.90
C LEU A 322 0.55 -14.90 7.81
N LEU A 323 0.89 -15.15 6.54
CA LEU A 323 0.44 -14.35 5.40
C LEU A 323 0.13 -15.27 4.23
N VAL A 324 -1.12 -15.24 3.77
CA VAL A 324 -1.56 -15.96 2.57
C VAL A 324 -2.16 -14.99 1.57
N TYR A 325 -2.17 -15.40 0.31
CA TYR A 325 -2.78 -14.74 -0.81
C TYR A 325 -4.06 -15.46 -1.20
N ASP A 326 -5.10 -14.66 -1.39
CA ASP A 326 -6.34 -15.05 -2.02
C ASP A 326 -6.40 -14.35 -3.39
N ALA A 327 -7.05 -14.99 -4.36
CA ALA A 327 -7.30 -14.37 -5.64
C ALA A 327 -8.70 -14.67 -6.16
N THR A 328 -9.22 -13.76 -6.97
CA THR A 328 -10.49 -13.88 -7.69
C THR A 328 -10.20 -13.64 -9.15
N ALA A 329 -10.70 -14.48 -10.05
CA ALA A 329 -10.66 -14.28 -11.49
C ALA A 329 -12.09 -14.28 -12.04
N TRP A 330 -12.40 -13.40 -12.98
CA TRP A 330 -13.72 -13.32 -13.62
C TRP A 330 -13.66 -12.93 -15.10
N ASP A 331 -14.66 -13.39 -15.85
CA ASP A 331 -14.86 -13.09 -17.27
C ASP A 331 -16.10 -12.20 -17.43
N LEU A 332 -15.92 -10.98 -17.94
CA LEU A 332 -16.99 -9.99 -18.04
C LEU A 332 -18.09 -10.38 -19.03
N GLU A 333 -17.76 -11.14 -20.07
CA GLU A 333 -18.68 -11.46 -21.15
C GLU A 333 -19.61 -12.64 -20.81
N SER A 334 -19.16 -13.58 -19.98
CA SER A 334 -19.98 -14.70 -19.49
C SER A 334 -20.54 -14.48 -18.08
N GLY A 335 -19.90 -13.61 -17.29
CA GLY A 335 -20.24 -13.39 -15.88
C GLY A 335 -19.72 -14.47 -14.92
N PHE A 336 -18.93 -15.44 -15.40
CA PHE A 336 -18.32 -16.44 -14.53
C PHE A 336 -17.17 -15.85 -13.70
N THR A 337 -17.07 -16.31 -12.45
CA THR A 337 -16.03 -15.93 -11.49
C THR A 337 -15.54 -17.14 -10.71
N TYR A 338 -14.31 -17.10 -10.23
CA TYR A 338 -13.74 -18.12 -9.38
C TYR A 338 -12.80 -17.52 -8.33
N ASP A 339 -12.92 -17.99 -7.09
CA ASP A 339 -12.14 -17.54 -5.94
C ASP A 339 -11.20 -18.65 -5.44
N THR A 340 -9.96 -18.28 -5.14
CA THR A 340 -8.93 -19.10 -4.52
C THR A 340 -8.46 -18.46 -3.23
N SER A 341 -8.02 -19.29 -2.27
CA SER A 341 -7.55 -18.80 -0.98
C SER A 341 -6.46 -19.66 -0.38
N GLY A 342 -5.55 -19.05 0.38
CA GLY A 342 -4.59 -19.79 1.20
C GLY A 342 -3.26 -20.09 0.50
N TYR A 343 -2.85 -19.29 -0.48
CA TYR A 343 -1.59 -19.49 -1.20
C TYR A 343 -0.44 -18.70 -0.56
N ASP A 344 0.75 -19.27 -0.52
CA ASP A 344 1.94 -18.57 0.03
C ASP A 344 2.49 -17.50 -0.94
N ASN A 345 2.09 -17.58 -2.22
CA ASN A 345 2.53 -16.72 -3.31
C ASN A 345 1.32 -16.16 -4.08
N ARG A 346 1.41 -14.88 -4.42
CA ARG A 346 0.40 -14.16 -5.21
C ARG A 346 0.18 -14.79 -6.59
N ASN A 347 1.26 -15.06 -7.31
CA ASN A 347 1.14 -15.52 -8.70
C ASN A 347 0.46 -16.89 -8.73
N ASP A 348 0.82 -17.78 -7.82
CA ASP A 348 0.20 -19.11 -7.72
C ASP A 348 -1.30 -19.02 -7.38
N ALA A 349 -1.69 -18.06 -6.52
CA ALA A 349 -3.10 -17.80 -6.21
C ALA A 349 -3.89 -17.35 -7.45
N VAL A 350 -3.32 -16.41 -8.22
CA VAL A 350 -3.92 -15.85 -9.43
C VAL A 350 -3.96 -16.88 -10.54
N ASP A 351 -2.88 -17.62 -10.75
CA ASP A 351 -2.77 -18.65 -11.79
C ASP A 351 -3.80 -19.76 -11.54
N ASP A 352 -3.95 -20.24 -10.30
CA ASP A 352 -4.99 -21.23 -9.98
C ASP A 352 -6.41 -20.64 -10.17
N ALA A 353 -6.65 -19.39 -9.78
CA ALA A 353 -7.97 -18.76 -9.96
C ALA A 353 -8.34 -18.66 -11.45
N VAL A 354 -7.38 -18.24 -12.28
CA VAL A 354 -7.54 -18.13 -13.74
C VAL A 354 -7.71 -19.51 -14.37
N ASP A 355 -6.89 -20.49 -14.00
CA ASP A 355 -6.97 -21.85 -14.54
C ASP A 355 -8.31 -22.52 -14.22
N LYS A 356 -8.82 -22.34 -13.01
CA LYS A 356 -10.15 -22.85 -12.60
C LYS A 356 -11.28 -22.17 -13.37
N LEU A 357 -11.22 -20.85 -13.54
CA LEU A 357 -12.18 -20.12 -14.36
C LEU A 357 -12.15 -20.60 -15.82
N MET A 358 -10.97 -20.80 -16.39
CA MET A 358 -10.82 -21.31 -17.76
C MET A 358 -11.37 -22.74 -17.90
N GLY A 359 -11.25 -23.56 -16.85
CA GLY A 359 -11.90 -24.86 -16.76
C GLY A 359 -13.43 -24.77 -16.85
N ILE A 360 -14.03 -23.85 -16.09
CA ILE A 360 -15.48 -23.59 -16.11
C ILE A 360 -15.93 -23.14 -17.50
N LEU A 361 -15.24 -22.16 -18.08
CA LEU A 361 -15.59 -21.66 -19.42
C LEU A 361 -15.49 -22.75 -20.50
N LYS A 362 -14.56 -23.70 -20.35
CA LYS A 362 -14.45 -24.85 -21.25
C LYS A 362 -15.57 -25.88 -21.04
N SER A 363 -15.98 -26.17 -19.80
CA SER A 363 -17.10 -27.08 -19.53
C SER A 363 -18.43 -26.53 -20.03
N GLU A 364 -18.59 -25.21 -20.04
CA GLU A 364 -19.77 -24.51 -20.55
C GLU A 364 -19.74 -24.29 -22.08
N GLY A 365 -18.71 -24.78 -22.78
CA GLY A 365 -18.57 -24.66 -24.23
C GLY A 365 -18.29 -23.24 -24.73
N LEU A 366 -17.88 -22.33 -23.83
CA LEU A 366 -17.52 -20.94 -24.14
C LEU A 366 -16.06 -20.79 -24.58
N LEU A 367 -15.27 -21.87 -24.46
CA LEU A 367 -13.91 -21.98 -24.95
C LEU A 367 -13.75 -23.28 -25.76
N SER A 368 -13.22 -23.16 -26.97
CA SER A 368 -12.79 -24.29 -27.80
C SER A 368 -11.50 -24.93 -27.30
#